data_AF-A0A9J5ZW17-F1
#
_entry.id   AF-A0A9J5ZW17-F1
#
_cell.length_a   1.000
_cell.length_b   1.000
_cell.length_c   1.000
_cell.angle_alpha   90.00
_cell.angle_beta   90.00
_cell.angle_gamma   90.00
#
_symmetry.space_group_name_H-M   'P 1'
#
loop_
_entity.id
_entity.type
_entity.pdbx_description
1 polymer ?
#
loop_
_entity_poly.entity_id
_entity_poly.type
_entity_poly.pdbx_seq_one_letter_code
_entity_poly.pdbx_strand_id
1 'polypeptide(L)'
;MKVTLGSTLHGMPSMPGTSAVAIVSAPSATMLPSLSFSPTHQLSIKLTSTDFLLWQTQFLPMIRGYGLEHHLDSSQPIPERFLGENQLNPLYQNWVRKDQIVLSWSVASVSESVLPQIVGVETSRAA
;
A
#
# COMPACT_ATOMS: atom_id res chain seq x y z
N MET A 1 13.46 -83.48 -16.43
CA MET A 1 14.92 -83.58 -16.64
C MET A 1 15.41 -82.42 -17.51
N LYS A 2 16.02 -81.39 -16.91
CA LYS A 2 17.20 -80.69 -17.43
C LYS A 2 17.70 -79.73 -16.34
N VAL A 3 18.92 -79.97 -15.90
CA VAL A 3 19.74 -79.17 -14.98
C VAL A 3 20.47 -78.06 -15.75
N THR A 4 20.88 -77.00 -15.03
CA THR A 4 22.12 -76.18 -15.16
C THR A 4 21.83 -74.75 -14.67
N LEU A 5 22.21 -74.33 -13.45
CA LEU A 5 23.53 -73.85 -12.93
C LEU A 5 23.87 -72.39 -13.25
N GLY A 6 24.01 -71.60 -12.18
CA GLY A 6 25.05 -70.57 -12.03
C GLY A 6 24.71 -69.14 -12.47
N SER A 7 24.66 -68.20 -11.50
CA SER A 7 25.72 -67.18 -11.34
C SER A 7 25.24 -65.98 -10.52
N THR A 8 25.89 -65.80 -9.37
CA THR A 8 25.89 -64.59 -8.54
C THR A 8 26.49 -63.40 -9.30
N LEU A 9 25.81 -62.25 -9.36
CA LEU A 9 26.47 -60.95 -9.45
C LEU A 9 25.75 -59.90 -8.59
N HIS A 10 26.45 -59.59 -7.49
CA HIS A 10 26.53 -58.35 -6.73
C HIS A 10 25.67 -57.18 -7.22
N GLY A 11 24.71 -56.76 -6.40
CA GLY A 11 23.99 -55.50 -6.58
C GLY A 11 24.94 -54.31 -6.41
N MET A 12 24.96 -53.43 -7.39
CA MET A 12 25.57 -52.11 -7.27
C MET A 12 24.65 -51.22 -6.41
N PRO A 13 25.13 -50.57 -5.35
CA PRO A 13 24.34 -49.55 -4.67
C PRO A 13 24.26 -48.32 -5.57
N SER A 14 23.02 -47.93 -5.91
CA SER A 14 22.70 -46.68 -6.59
C SER A 14 23.18 -45.48 -5.79
N MET A 15 23.87 -44.53 -6.44
CA MET A 15 24.23 -43.25 -5.84
C MET A 15 22.96 -42.41 -5.57
N PRO A 16 22.82 -41.76 -4.41
CA PRO A 16 21.79 -40.76 -4.22
C PRO A 16 22.22 -39.47 -4.94
N GLY A 17 21.44 -39.07 -5.95
CA GLY A 17 21.52 -37.74 -6.54
C GLY A 17 21.19 -36.69 -5.48
N THR A 18 22.21 -35.95 -5.04
CA THR A 18 22.06 -34.82 -4.13
C THR A 18 21.48 -33.66 -4.93
N SER A 19 20.17 -33.46 -4.84
CA SER A 19 19.55 -32.19 -5.26
C SER A 19 19.97 -31.12 -4.26
N ALA A 20 20.89 -30.25 -4.68
CA ALA A 20 21.21 -29.03 -3.96
C ALA A 20 19.96 -28.14 -3.93
N VAL A 21 19.34 -28.00 -2.77
CA VAL A 21 18.32 -26.99 -2.53
C VAL A 21 18.97 -25.62 -2.56
N ALA A 22 18.65 -24.83 -3.59
CA ALA A 22 19.03 -23.42 -3.64
C ALA A 22 18.26 -22.68 -2.54
N ILE A 23 18.97 -22.29 -1.49
CA ILE A 23 18.50 -21.28 -0.52
C ILE A 23 18.37 -19.96 -1.27
N VAL A 24 17.14 -19.63 -1.67
CA VAL A 24 16.81 -18.34 -2.25
C VAL A 24 16.83 -17.33 -1.11
N SER A 25 17.91 -16.57 -0.98
CA SER A 25 17.96 -15.43 -0.07
C SER A 25 16.88 -14.43 -0.47
N ALA A 26 15.90 -14.23 0.40
CA ALA A 26 14.90 -13.18 0.24
C ALA A 26 15.61 -11.81 0.21
N PRO A 27 15.20 -10.87 -0.68
CA PRO A 27 15.76 -9.54 -0.65
C PRO A 27 15.33 -8.87 0.66
N SER A 28 16.30 -8.50 1.50
CA SER A 28 16.07 -7.64 2.66
C SER A 28 15.34 -6.39 2.20
N ALA A 29 14.13 -6.17 2.70
CA ALA A 29 13.39 -4.96 2.43
C ALA A 29 14.21 -3.75 2.91
N THR A 30 14.70 -2.93 1.98
CA THR A 30 15.29 -1.64 2.30
C THR A 30 14.23 -0.82 3.02
N MET A 31 14.35 -0.68 4.34
CA MET A 31 13.48 0.18 5.10
C MET A 31 13.75 1.62 4.65
N LEU A 32 12.84 2.17 3.84
CA LEU A 32 12.83 3.60 3.59
C LEU A 32 12.73 4.31 4.95
N PRO A 33 13.52 5.35 5.21
CA PRO A 33 13.36 6.13 6.43
C PRO A 33 11.90 6.58 6.52
N SER A 34 11.31 6.45 7.70
CA SER A 34 9.97 6.95 7.98
C SER A 34 9.95 8.45 7.72
N LEU A 35 9.56 8.85 6.51
CA LEU A 35 9.37 10.23 6.14
C LEU A 35 8.29 10.78 7.07
N SER A 36 8.68 11.58 8.06
CA SER A 36 7.76 12.45 8.77
C SER A 36 7.26 13.47 7.77
N PHE A 37 6.15 13.12 7.11
CA PHE A 37 5.49 13.96 6.13
C PHE A 37 4.75 15.08 6.87
N SER A 38 5.20 16.33 6.66
CA SER A 38 4.46 17.50 7.11
C SER A 38 3.88 18.20 5.88
N PRO A 39 2.55 18.18 5.68
CA PRO A 39 1.90 18.65 4.45
C PRO A 39 2.18 20.13 4.20
N THR A 40 2.29 20.90 5.28
CA THR A 40 2.58 22.34 5.26
C THR A 40 3.98 22.66 4.77
N HIS A 41 4.92 21.71 4.83
CA HIS A 41 6.29 21.89 4.36
C HIS A 41 6.49 21.42 2.92
N GLN A 42 5.60 20.60 2.37
CA GLN A 42 5.76 19.99 1.05
C GLN A 42 5.01 20.71 -0.06
N LEU A 43 4.03 21.54 0.30
CA LEU A 43 3.30 22.37 -0.65
C LEU A 43 3.77 23.81 -0.50
N SER A 44 4.44 24.31 -1.53
CA SER A 44 4.89 25.71 -1.57
C SER A 44 3.74 26.66 -1.87
N ILE A 45 2.64 26.14 -2.43
CA ILE A 45 1.46 26.92 -2.83
C ILE A 45 0.27 26.41 -2.06
N LYS A 46 -0.45 27.35 -1.44
CA LYS A 46 -1.75 27.07 -0.84
C LYS A 46 -2.84 27.28 -1.87
N LEU A 47 -3.91 26.48 -1.80
CA LEU A 47 -5.09 26.65 -2.63
C LEU A 47 -5.71 28.01 -2.33
N THR A 48 -5.88 28.81 -3.38
CA THR A 48 -6.64 30.07 -3.39
C THR A 48 -7.71 29.97 -4.48
N SER A 49 -8.57 30.98 -4.59
CA SER A 49 -9.58 31.02 -5.66
C SER A 49 -8.99 31.13 -7.08
N THR A 50 -7.70 31.48 -7.23
CA THR A 50 -7.05 31.69 -8.54
C THR A 50 -5.98 30.67 -8.86
N ASP A 51 -5.41 29.99 -7.86
CA ASP A 51 -4.18 29.20 -8.03
C ASP A 51 -4.43 27.68 -8.08
N PHE A 52 -5.68 27.27 -8.34
CA PHE A 52 -6.09 25.87 -8.33
C PHE A 52 -5.19 24.97 -9.18
N LEU A 53 -4.88 25.34 -10.42
CA LEU A 53 -4.06 24.51 -11.31
C LEU A 53 -2.63 24.34 -10.79
N LEU A 54 -2.05 25.37 -10.18
CA LEU A 54 -0.68 25.34 -9.69
C LEU A 54 -0.60 24.57 -8.36
N TRP A 55 -1.58 24.79 -7.48
CA TRP A 55 -1.77 23.98 -6.27
C TRP A 55 -1.95 22.49 -6.63
N GLN A 56 -2.83 22.18 -7.58
CA GLN A 56 -3.13 20.82 -8.02
C GLN A 56 -1.88 20.12 -8.58
N THR A 57 -1.03 20.87 -9.29
CA THR A 57 0.25 20.37 -9.83
C THR A 57 1.21 19.90 -8.73
N GLN A 58 1.15 20.47 -7.51
CA GLN A 58 1.95 20.01 -6.37
C GLN A 58 1.21 18.94 -5.55
N PHE A 59 -0.10 19.12 -5.35
CA PHE A 59 -0.91 18.28 -4.49
C PHE A 59 -1.14 16.87 -5.07
N LEU A 60 -1.51 16.74 -6.34
CA LEU A 60 -1.82 15.43 -6.93
C LEU A 60 -0.61 14.47 -6.96
N PRO A 61 0.59 14.88 -7.41
CA PRO A 61 1.77 14.00 -7.39
C PRO A 61 2.13 13.54 -5.99
N MET A 62 1.95 14.42 -5.00
CA MET A 62 2.14 14.09 -3.59
C MET A 62 1.18 12.99 -3.15
N ILE A 63 -0.13 13.14 -3.37
CA ILE A 63 -1.14 12.11 -3.06
C ILE A 63 -0.85 10.78 -3.79
N ARG A 64 -0.50 10.85 -5.08
CA ARG A 64 -0.15 9.69 -5.90
C ARG A 64 1.10 8.96 -5.41
N GLY A 65 2.11 9.70 -4.96
CA GLY A 65 3.33 9.13 -4.37
C GLY A 65 3.07 8.27 -3.13
N TYR A 66 1.98 8.55 -2.40
CA TYR A 66 1.52 7.75 -1.26
C TYR A 66 0.51 6.66 -1.64
N GLY A 67 0.09 6.58 -2.91
CA GLY A 67 -0.95 5.66 -3.36
C GLY A 67 -2.34 5.97 -2.80
N LEU A 68 -2.61 7.23 -2.42
CA LEU A 68 -3.85 7.64 -1.75
C LEU A 68 -4.88 8.32 -2.67
N GLU A 69 -4.63 8.37 -3.98
CA GLU A 69 -5.53 9.03 -4.95
C GLU A 69 -6.97 8.48 -4.92
N HIS A 70 -7.12 7.20 -4.60
CA HIS A 70 -8.42 6.54 -4.47
C HIS A 70 -9.34 7.15 -3.40
N HIS A 71 -8.79 7.90 -2.44
CA HIS A 71 -9.56 8.65 -1.45
C HIS A 71 -10.18 9.95 -2.01
N LEU A 72 -9.75 10.39 -3.20
CA LEU A 72 -10.27 11.57 -3.90
C LEU A 72 -11.27 11.18 -5.00
N ASP A 73 -10.97 10.15 -5.79
CA ASP A 73 -11.69 9.82 -7.03
C ASP A 73 -12.71 8.66 -6.92
N SER A 74 -12.80 8.00 -5.76
CA SER A 74 -13.65 6.80 -5.55
C SER A 74 -13.33 5.62 -6.48
N SER A 75 -12.12 5.54 -7.00
CA SER A 75 -11.67 4.42 -7.85
C SER A 75 -11.66 3.06 -7.14
N GLN A 76 -11.62 3.06 -5.80
CA GLN A 76 -11.68 1.85 -4.99
C GLN A 76 -12.90 1.84 -4.06
N PRO A 77 -13.55 0.68 -3.88
CA PRO A 77 -14.66 0.56 -2.95
C PRO A 77 -14.19 0.74 -1.50
N ILE A 78 -15.03 1.37 -0.69
CA ILE A 78 -14.79 1.50 0.75
C ILE A 78 -14.99 0.12 1.40
N PRO A 79 -14.03 -0.39 2.19
CA PRO A 79 -14.20 -1.67 2.88
C PRO A 79 -15.41 -1.65 3.82
N GLU A 80 -16.08 -2.78 3.99
CA GLU A 80 -17.19 -2.90 4.93
C GLU A 80 -16.72 -2.61 6.36
N ARG A 81 -17.52 -1.86 7.14
CA ARG A 81 -17.17 -1.48 8.52
C ARG A 81 -17.04 -2.68 9.45
N PHE A 82 -17.86 -3.70 9.26
CA PHE A 82 -17.90 -4.89 10.11
C PHE A 82 -17.77 -6.17 9.26
N LEU A 83 -17.05 -7.15 9.80
CA LEU A 83 -17.01 -8.52 9.33
C LEU A 83 -18.09 -9.29 10.09
N GLY A 84 -19.28 -9.42 9.50
CA GLY A 84 -20.46 -9.97 10.19
C GLY A 84 -21.06 -9.01 11.22
N GLU A 85 -21.67 -9.54 12.28
CA GLU A 85 -22.52 -8.73 13.17
C GLU A 85 -21.74 -7.81 14.13
N ASN A 86 -20.54 -8.20 14.58
CA ASN A 86 -19.90 -7.48 15.70
C ASN A 86 -18.37 -7.34 15.62
N GLN A 87 -17.73 -7.80 14.54
CA GLN A 87 -16.27 -7.68 14.39
C GLN A 87 -15.93 -6.50 13.50
N LEU A 88 -15.20 -5.52 14.03
CA LEU A 88 -14.79 -4.36 13.25
C LEU A 88 -13.71 -4.75 12.22
N ASN A 89 -13.90 -4.38 10.96
CA ASN A 89 -12.98 -4.71 9.88
C ASN A 89 -11.68 -3.87 9.97
N PRO A 90 -10.50 -4.50 10.13
CA PRO A 90 -9.23 -3.78 10.16
C PRO A 90 -8.93 -3.00 8.87
N LEU A 91 -9.43 -3.48 7.72
CA LEU A 91 -9.28 -2.78 6.44
C LEU A 91 -10.05 -1.47 6.43
N TYR A 92 -11.26 -1.45 7.00
CA TYR A 92 -12.04 -0.22 7.15
C TYR A 92 -11.33 0.77 8.09
N GLN A 93 -10.76 0.31 9.21
CA GLN A 93 -9.99 1.21 10.08
C GLN A 93 -8.77 1.79 9.38
N ASN A 94 -8.06 0.97 8.60
CA ASN A 94 -6.91 1.45 7.83
C ASN A 94 -7.34 2.48 6.78
N TRP A 95 -8.45 2.22 6.11
CA TRP A 95 -9.04 3.14 5.14
C TRP A 95 -9.42 4.47 5.79
N VAL A 96 -10.15 4.47 6.91
CA VAL A 96 -10.51 5.70 7.64
C VAL A 96 -9.28 6.46 8.07
N ARG A 97 -8.25 5.78 8.60
CA ARG A 97 -7.00 6.44 9.00
C ARG A 97 -6.35 7.16 7.82
N LYS A 98 -6.29 6.53 6.65
CA LYS A 98 -5.71 7.11 5.43
C LYS A 98 -6.54 8.25 4.88
N ASP A 99 -7.86 8.10 4.86
CA ASP A 99 -8.80 9.15 4.48
C ASP A 99 -8.61 10.41 5.33
N GLN A 100 -8.50 10.27 6.66
CA GLN A 100 -8.27 11.39 7.56
C GLN A 100 -6.88 12.03 7.39
N ILE A 101 -5.87 11.25 7.00
CA ILE A 101 -4.56 11.79 6.62
C ILE A 101 -4.70 12.67 5.37
N VAL A 102 -5.37 12.18 4.32
CA VAL A 102 -5.60 12.97 3.09
C VAL A 102 -6.42 14.21 3.40
N LEU A 103 -7.48 14.10 4.20
CA LEU A 103 -8.29 15.24 4.62
C LEU A 103 -7.45 16.29 5.36
N SER A 104 -6.61 15.88 6.30
CA SER A 104 -5.68 16.77 7.00
C SER A 104 -4.74 17.48 6.03
N TRP A 105 -4.25 16.77 5.00
CA TRP A 105 -3.39 17.35 3.97
C TRP A 105 -4.14 18.35 3.09
N SER A 106 -5.37 18.02 2.69
CA SER A 106 -6.26 18.94 1.97
C SER A 106 -6.45 20.22 2.77
N VAL A 107 -6.88 20.12 4.04
CA VAL A 107 -7.11 21.28 4.92
C VAL A 107 -5.84 22.11 5.11
N ALA A 108 -4.70 21.47 5.36
CA ALA A 108 -3.42 22.17 5.55
C ALA A 108 -2.92 22.89 4.28
N SER A 109 -3.31 22.39 3.10
CA SER A 109 -2.92 22.93 1.82
C SER A 109 -3.78 24.10 1.34
N VAL A 110 -4.84 24.44 2.07
CA VAL A 110 -5.84 25.44 1.67
C VAL A 110 -5.50 26.78 2.36
N SER A 111 -5.72 27.90 1.66
CA SER A 111 -5.56 29.24 2.25
C SER A 111 -6.79 29.64 3.06
N GLU A 112 -6.64 30.61 3.96
CA GLU A 112 -7.77 31.12 4.77
C GLU A 112 -8.93 31.65 3.92
N SER A 113 -8.67 32.07 2.68
CA SER A 113 -9.69 32.58 1.75
C SER A 113 -10.70 31.52 1.30
N VAL A 114 -10.29 30.25 1.26
CA VAL A 114 -11.09 29.11 0.78
C VAL A 114 -11.38 28.10 1.89
N LEU A 115 -10.70 28.19 3.03
CA LEU A 115 -10.95 27.38 4.22
C LEU A 115 -12.44 27.31 4.65
N PRO A 116 -13.23 28.40 4.57
CA PRO A 116 -14.66 28.35 4.89
C PRO A 116 -15.47 27.35 4.05
N GLN A 117 -15.00 27.01 2.84
CA GLN A 117 -15.71 26.08 1.94
C GLN A 117 -15.61 24.62 2.39
N ILE A 118 -14.58 24.29 3.17
CA ILE A 118 -14.30 22.92 3.63
C ILE A 118 -14.61 22.73 5.12
N VAL A 119 -15.34 23.65 5.74
CA VAL A 119 -15.75 23.53 7.13
C VAL A 119 -16.81 22.44 7.27
N GLY A 120 -16.59 21.51 8.20
CA GLY A 120 -17.55 20.44 8.52
C GLY A 120 -17.50 19.24 7.57
N VAL A 121 -16.55 19.20 6.63
CA VAL A 121 -16.33 18.02 5.78
C VAL A 121 -15.66 16.92 6.59
N GLU A 122 -16.19 15.70 6.50
CA GLU A 122 -15.72 14.56 7.32
C GLU A 122 -14.81 13.59 6.55
N THR A 123 -14.72 13.71 5.22
CA THR A 123 -13.93 12.82 4.36
C THR A 123 -13.12 13.62 3.37
N SER A 124 -12.00 13.08 2.91
CA SER A 124 -11.13 13.78 1.93
C SER A 124 -11.82 14.06 0.60
N ARG A 125 -12.82 13.25 0.25
CA ARG A 125 -13.62 13.43 -0.97
C ARG A 125 -14.60 14.60 -0.89
N ALA A 126 -15.07 14.93 0.31
CA ALA A 126 -16.04 16.00 0.54
C ALA A 126 -15.37 17.36 0.75
N ALA A 127 -14.08 17.36 1.08
CA ALA A 127 -13.22 18.55 1.12
C ALA A 127 -12.89 19.04 -0.30
#